data_AF-A0A8S1NEI3-F1
#
_entry.id   AF-A0A8S1NEI3-F1
#
_cell.length_a   1.000
_cell.length_b   1.000
_cell.length_c   1.000
_cell.angle_alpha   90.00
_cell.angle_beta   90.00
_cell.angle_gamma   90.00
#
_symmetry.space_group_name_H-M   'P 1'
#
loop_
_entity.id
_entity.type
_entity.pdbx_description
1 polymer ?
#
loop_
_entity_poly.entity_id
_entity_poly.type
_entity_poly.pdbx_seq_one_letter_code
_entity_poly.pdbx_strand_id
1 'polypeptide(L)'
;MYQHQDNNCFPPPGGLHKGLIIPLVCSCPSECQCRAISIKKWYHSCKNPAFITQYGDIICKNHLKTCKGFFLQDARFRCREANQVTYYSKNTKSQFIMAIAQGLQFQQLQLSDHDLIEFSTSLNMSVFKRWNN
;
A
#
# COMPACT_ATOMS: atom_id res chain seq x y z
N MET A 1 -40.19 15.90 -5.42
CA MET A 1 -39.43 16.69 -4.43
C MET A 1 -38.59 15.70 -3.63
N TYR A 2 -37.27 15.84 -3.71
CA TYR A 2 -36.19 15.15 -2.98
C TYR A 2 -36.21 13.60 -2.96
N GLN A 3 -35.10 12.97 -3.34
CA GLN A 3 -34.21 12.31 -2.39
C GLN A 3 -32.87 11.90 -3.04
N HIS A 4 -31.81 12.44 -2.42
CA HIS A 4 -30.46 11.93 -2.17
C HIS A 4 -29.58 11.33 -3.29
N GLN A 5 -28.49 12.07 -3.52
CA GLN A 5 -27.11 11.64 -3.77
C GLN A 5 -26.80 10.14 -3.53
N ASP A 6 -26.48 9.43 -4.59
CA ASP A 6 -25.76 8.15 -4.51
C ASP A 6 -24.24 8.40 -4.41
N ASN A 7 -23.81 8.83 -3.23
CA ASN A 7 -22.43 8.69 -2.76
C ASN A 7 -22.24 7.26 -2.24
N ASN A 8 -22.04 6.30 -3.15
CA ASN A 8 -21.70 4.93 -2.76
C ASN A 8 -20.33 4.54 -3.30
N CYS A 9 -19.29 5.09 -2.66
CA CYS A 9 -17.97 4.47 -2.63
C CYS A 9 -18.04 3.21 -1.75
N PHE A 10 -18.35 2.07 -2.36
CA PHE A 10 -18.05 0.77 -1.77
C PHE A 10 -17.12 0.01 -2.71
N PRO A 11 -15.91 -0.39 -2.29
CA PRO A 11 -15.39 -1.66 -2.77
C PRO A 11 -16.13 -2.79 -2.04
N PRO A 12 -16.67 -3.79 -2.76
CA PRO A 12 -17.46 -4.87 -2.17
C PRO A 12 -16.59 -5.86 -1.38
N PRO A 13 -17.17 -6.59 -0.41
CA PRO A 13 -16.51 -7.72 0.23
C PRO A 13 -16.34 -8.84 -0.81
N GLY A 14 -15.10 -9.03 -1.29
CA GLY A 14 -14.77 -9.90 -2.42
C GLY A 14 -13.96 -9.24 -3.55
N GLY A 15 -13.70 -7.93 -3.48
CA GLY A 15 -13.17 -7.14 -4.59
C GLY A 15 -11.64 -7.06 -4.75
N LEU A 16 -11.03 -8.06 -5.38
CA LEU A 16 -9.82 -7.86 -6.22
C LEU A 16 -10.27 -7.15 -7.51
N HIS A 17 -10.37 -5.83 -7.51
CA HIS A 17 -10.71 -5.11 -8.75
C HIS A 17 -9.49 -5.01 -9.69
N LYS A 18 -9.75 -5.32 -10.97
CA LYS A 18 -9.05 -5.07 -12.24
C LYS A 18 -8.06 -3.88 -12.28
N GLY A 19 -7.02 -3.90 -11.48
CA GLY A 19 -5.98 -2.90 -11.46
C GLY A 19 -4.63 -3.54 -11.18
N LEU A 20 -3.57 -2.84 -11.57
CA LEU A 20 -2.22 -3.31 -11.30
C LEU A 20 -1.97 -3.31 -9.78
N ILE A 21 -1.33 -4.38 -9.32
CA ILE A 21 -0.90 -4.55 -7.93
C ILE A 21 0.60 -4.81 -7.93
N ILE A 22 1.30 -4.17 -6.99
CA ILE A 22 2.74 -4.37 -6.87
C ILE A 22 3.13 -4.74 -5.43
N PRO A 23 4.24 -5.49 -5.25
CA PRO A 23 4.81 -5.70 -3.93
C PRO A 23 5.13 -4.36 -3.26
N LEU A 24 4.69 -4.19 -2.02
CA LEU A 24 5.10 -3.04 -1.23
C LEU A 24 6.48 -3.33 -0.63
N VAL A 25 7.49 -2.62 -1.10
CA VAL A 25 8.86 -2.72 -0.58
C VAL A 25 9.35 -1.34 -0.18
N CYS A 26 10.03 -1.23 0.97
CA CYS A 26 10.81 -0.03 1.26
C CYS A 26 11.87 -0.28 2.33
N SER A 27 12.72 0.73 2.55
CA SER A 27 13.66 0.76 3.67
C SER A 27 12.94 0.88 5.01
N CYS A 28 13.49 0.22 6.03
CA CYS A 28 12.97 0.38 7.38
C CYS A 28 13.15 1.83 7.84
N PRO A 29 12.20 2.39 8.61
CA PRO A 29 12.38 3.72 9.17
C PRO A 29 13.57 3.72 10.15
N SER A 30 14.13 4.90 10.41
CA SER A 30 15.32 5.09 11.27
C SER A 30 15.16 4.49 12.67
N GLU A 31 13.94 4.53 13.20
CA GLU A 31 13.55 4.02 14.51
C GLU A 31 13.36 2.50 14.53
N CYS A 32 13.44 1.83 13.38
CA CYS A 32 13.34 0.37 13.34
C CYS A 32 14.61 -0.27 13.94
N GLN A 33 14.41 -1.19 14.89
CA GLN A 33 15.51 -1.86 15.58
C GLN A 33 16.42 -2.68 14.66
N CYS A 34 15.93 -3.12 13.50
CA CYS A 34 16.79 -3.83 12.54
C CYS A 34 17.86 -2.93 11.91
N ARG A 35 17.70 -1.59 11.98
CA ARG A 35 18.57 -0.57 11.38
C ARG A 35 18.96 -0.84 9.91
N ALA A 36 18.14 -1.63 9.22
CA ALA A 36 18.44 -2.07 7.87
C ALA A 36 18.15 -0.94 6.88
N ILE A 37 19.21 -0.49 6.20
CA ILE A 37 19.13 0.49 5.11
C ILE A 37 18.60 -0.17 3.83
N SER A 38 18.72 -1.49 3.71
CA SER A 38 18.27 -2.24 2.54
C SER A 38 16.75 -2.19 2.37
N ILE A 39 16.30 -2.13 1.11
CA ILE A 39 14.90 -2.24 0.72
C ILE A 39 14.39 -3.65 1.08
N LYS A 40 13.26 -3.74 1.77
CA LYS A 40 12.65 -5.00 2.20
C LYS A 40 11.18 -5.07 1.84
N LYS A 41 10.68 -6.30 1.68
CA LYS A 41 9.24 -6.58 1.59
C LYS A 41 8.55 -6.19 2.88
N TRP A 42 7.45 -5.48 2.76
CA TRP A 42 6.55 -5.21 3.87
C TRP A 42 5.60 -6.35 4.11
N TYR A 43 5.16 -6.44 5.36
CA TYR A 43 4.22 -7.45 5.80
C TYR A 43 3.00 -6.78 6.37
N HIS A 44 1.84 -7.30 5.96
CA HIS A 44 0.55 -6.95 6.51
C HIS A 44 0.45 -7.42 7.97
N SER A 45 -0.52 -6.88 8.72
CA SER A 45 -0.77 -7.28 10.11
C SER A 45 -0.96 -8.79 10.31
N CYS A 46 -1.46 -9.49 9.30
CA CYS A 46 -1.62 -10.94 9.28
C CYS A 46 -0.33 -11.71 8.96
N LYS A 47 0.85 -11.05 8.99
CA LYS A 47 2.18 -11.63 8.74
C LYS A 47 2.41 -12.16 7.31
N ASN A 48 1.54 -11.79 6.35
CA ASN A 48 1.75 -12.10 4.93
C ASN A 48 2.38 -10.89 4.21
N PRO A 49 3.10 -11.10 3.10
CA PRO A 49 3.59 -10.01 2.26
C PRO A 49 2.46 -9.04 1.89
N ALA A 50 2.76 -7.74 2.00
CA ALA A 50 1.87 -6.66 1.64
C ALA A 50 2.06 -6.28 0.17
N PHE A 51 0.95 -5.95 -0.48
CA PHE A 51 0.89 -5.42 -1.83
C PHE A 51 0.12 -4.11 -1.80
N ILE A 52 0.40 -3.23 -2.76
CA ILE A 52 -0.33 -2.00 -2.94
C ILE A 52 -1.00 -1.99 -4.31
N THR A 53 -2.26 -1.54 -4.34
CA THR A 53 -3.02 -1.32 -5.57
C THR A 53 -2.72 0.05 -6.15
N GLN A 54 -2.98 0.23 -7.45
CA GLN A 54 -2.94 1.55 -8.10
C GLN A 54 -3.95 2.58 -7.52
N TYR A 55 -4.79 2.19 -6.56
CA TYR A 55 -5.75 3.08 -5.87
C TYR A 55 -5.31 3.45 -4.44
N GLY A 56 -4.15 2.93 -4.02
CA GLY A 56 -3.57 3.21 -2.71
C GLY A 56 -4.09 2.32 -1.58
N ASP A 57 -4.70 1.19 -1.91
CA ASP A 57 -5.10 0.20 -0.91
C ASP A 57 -3.97 -0.79 -0.68
N ILE A 58 -3.70 -1.08 0.59
CA ILE A 58 -2.74 -2.09 1.00
C ILE A 58 -3.49 -3.36 1.34
N ILE A 59 -3.07 -4.45 0.70
CA ILE A 59 -3.69 -5.76 0.81
C ILE A 59 -2.65 -6.85 1.06
N CYS A 60 -3.13 -8.05 1.38
CA CYS A 60 -2.32 -9.26 1.41
C CYS A 60 -3.05 -10.39 0.67
N LYS A 61 -2.39 -11.54 0.49
CA LYS A 61 -3.00 -12.73 -0.14
C LYS A 61 -4.30 -13.22 0.53
N ASN A 62 -4.56 -12.83 1.77
CA ASN A 62 -5.74 -13.24 2.56
C ASN A 62 -6.81 -12.14 2.69
N HIS A 63 -6.71 -11.01 1.97
CA HIS A 63 -7.57 -9.83 2.15
C HIS A 63 -9.07 -10.00 1.82
N LEU A 64 -9.45 -11.14 1.25
CA LEU A 64 -10.85 -11.51 0.98
C LEU A 64 -11.34 -12.68 1.84
N LYS A 65 -10.47 -13.25 2.69
CA LYS A 65 -10.77 -14.43 3.51
C LYS A 65 -10.77 -14.08 5.00
N THR A 66 -9.61 -13.70 5.51
CA THR A 66 -9.36 -13.57 6.96
C THR A 66 -8.71 -12.24 7.33
N CYS A 67 -8.55 -11.36 6.35
CA CYS A 67 -7.85 -10.11 6.51
C CYS A 67 -8.63 -9.03 5.77
N LYS A 68 -8.61 -7.79 6.25
CA LYS A 68 -9.13 -6.64 5.51
C LYS A 68 -7.95 -5.86 4.92
N GLY A 69 -8.15 -5.31 3.73
CA GLY A 69 -7.27 -4.25 3.24
C GLY A 69 -7.53 -2.94 3.97
N PHE A 70 -6.58 -2.02 3.89
CA PHE A 70 -6.73 -0.67 4.42
C PHE A 70 -6.16 0.34 3.44
N PHE A 71 -6.65 1.58 3.51
CA PHE A 71 -6.06 2.66 2.76
C PHE A 71 -4.66 2.96 3.30
N LEU A 72 -3.76 3.36 2.41
CA LEU A 72 -2.36 3.56 2.74
C LEU A 72 -2.08 4.58 3.86
N GLN A 73 -3.00 5.51 4.12
CA GLN A 73 -2.87 6.47 5.22
C GLN A 73 -2.97 5.79 6.59
N ASP A 74 -3.74 4.71 6.67
CA ASP A 74 -3.93 3.92 7.89
C ASP A 74 -2.89 2.80 8.04
N ALA A 75 -1.91 2.78 7.13
CA ALA A 75 -0.97 1.70 7.02
C ALA A 75 -0.02 1.63 8.22
N ARG A 76 -0.09 0.50 8.91
CA ARG A 76 0.89 0.07 9.90
C ARG A 76 1.61 -1.15 9.38
N PHE A 77 2.94 -1.14 9.44
CA PHE A 77 3.76 -2.17 8.84
C PHE A 77 4.70 -2.81 9.83
N ARG A 78 4.98 -4.09 9.59
CA ARG A 78 5.87 -4.88 10.43
C ARG A 78 7.17 -5.14 9.69
N CYS A 79 8.29 -4.86 10.35
CA CYS A 79 9.59 -5.35 9.93
C CYS A 79 9.75 -6.80 10.41
N ARG A 80 9.95 -7.75 9.48
CA ARG A 80 10.16 -9.17 9.84
C ARG A 80 11.48 -9.39 10.60
N GLU A 81 12.54 -8.70 10.21
CA GLU A 81 13.89 -8.84 10.78
C GLU A 81 13.98 -8.30 12.22
N ALA A 82 13.19 -7.28 12.56
CA ALA A 82 13.18 -6.74 13.92
C ALA A 82 12.60 -7.72 14.95
N ASN A 83 12.03 -8.86 14.52
CA ASN A 83 11.41 -9.93 15.32
C ASN A 83 10.34 -9.48 16.35
N GLN A 84 10.06 -8.18 16.47
CA GLN A 84 9.11 -7.60 17.40
C GLN A 84 7.71 -7.49 16.78
N VAL A 85 6.72 -7.33 17.66
CA VAL A 85 5.31 -6.99 17.33
C VAL A 85 5.20 -5.51 16.93
N THR A 86 6.32 -4.78 16.88
CA THR A 86 6.35 -3.34 16.60
C THR A 86 5.85 -3.06 15.20
N TYR A 87 4.72 -2.37 15.17
CA TYR A 87 4.14 -1.79 13.98
C TYR A 87 4.68 -0.39 13.84
N TYR A 88 5.33 -0.14 12.72
CA TYR A 88 5.77 1.18 12.34
C TYR A 88 4.68 1.81 11.47
N SER A 89 4.49 3.10 11.60
CA SER A 89 3.66 3.89 10.69
C SER A 89 4.57 4.92 10.03
N LYS A 90 4.46 5.06 8.70
CA LYS A 90 5.09 6.20 8.03
C LYS A 90 4.14 7.35 8.25
N ASN A 91 4.38 8.12 9.31
CA ASN A 91 3.46 9.15 9.79
C ASN A 91 3.37 10.38 8.85
N THR A 92 4.13 10.38 7.75
CA THR A 92 4.14 11.49 6.79
C THR A 92 3.92 10.99 5.37
N LYS A 93 3.16 11.77 4.59
CA LYS A 93 2.92 11.54 3.14
C LYS A 93 4.24 11.27 2.40
N SER A 94 5.28 12.06 2.68
CA SER A 94 6.59 11.96 2.03
C SER A 94 7.29 10.62 2.28
N GLN A 95 7.29 10.14 3.52
CA GLN A 95 7.87 8.83 3.84
C GLN A 95 7.14 7.69 3.16
N PHE A 96 5.82 7.81 2.99
CA PHE A 96 5.03 6.82 2.29
C PHE A 96 5.29 6.88 0.78
N ILE A 97 5.32 8.08 0.17
CA ILE A 97 5.66 8.27 -1.25
C ILE A 97 7.04 7.70 -1.57
N MET A 98 8.03 7.90 -0.71
CA MET A 98 9.36 7.29 -0.88
C MET A 98 9.29 5.76 -0.87
N ALA A 99 8.45 5.16 -0.02
CA ALA A 99 8.25 3.71 -0.02
C ALA A 99 7.62 3.22 -1.32
N ILE A 100 6.67 3.97 -1.87
CA ILE A 100 6.07 3.66 -3.17
C ILE A 100 7.07 3.78 -4.32
N ALA A 101 7.86 4.86 -4.34
CA ALA A 101 8.90 5.05 -5.34
C ALA A 101 9.92 3.89 -5.35
N GLN A 102 10.31 3.41 -4.16
CA GLN A 102 11.15 2.21 -4.04
C GLN A 102 10.46 0.95 -4.55
N GLY A 103 9.15 0.82 -4.28
CA GLY A 103 8.30 -0.22 -4.87
C GLY A 103 8.32 -0.23 -6.38
N LEU A 104 8.11 0.93 -6.99
CA LEU A 104 8.07 1.10 -8.45
C LEU A 104 9.43 0.82 -9.08
N GLN A 105 10.52 1.34 -8.50
CA GLN A 105 11.88 1.03 -8.95
C GLN A 105 12.18 -0.47 -8.86
N PHE A 106 11.72 -1.14 -7.81
CA PHE A 106 11.88 -2.58 -7.68
C PHE A 106 11.09 -3.37 -8.72
N GLN A 107 9.99 -2.80 -9.24
CA GLN A 107 9.16 -3.40 -10.29
C GLN A 107 9.54 -3.00 -11.71
N GLN A 108 10.45 -2.05 -11.91
CA GLN A 108 10.93 -1.66 -13.24
C GLN A 108 11.50 -2.83 -14.05
N LEU A 109 11.98 -3.88 -13.38
CA LEU A 109 12.48 -5.10 -14.04
C LEU A 109 11.39 -6.10 -14.41
N GLN A 110 10.14 -5.88 -13.99
CA GLN A 110 9.05 -6.85 -14.12
C GLN A 110 7.80 -6.32 -14.85
N LEU A 111 7.63 -4.99 -14.94
CA LEU A 111 6.50 -4.35 -15.60
C LEU A 111 6.95 -3.57 -16.83
N SER A 112 6.02 -3.37 -17.79
CA SER A 112 6.27 -2.49 -18.92
C SER A 112 6.29 -1.01 -18.49
N ASP A 113 6.95 -0.16 -19.27
CA ASP A 113 6.96 1.30 -19.01
C ASP A 113 5.54 1.88 -18.98
N HIS A 114 4.66 1.39 -19.85
CA HIS A 114 3.25 1.78 -19.89
C HIS A 114 2.55 1.47 -18.56
N ASP A 115 2.68 0.24 -18.05
CA ASP A 115 2.04 -0.20 -16.81
C ASP A 115 2.57 0.59 -15.60
N LEU A 116 3.87 0.91 -15.59
CA LEU A 116 4.47 1.71 -14.52
C LEU A 116 3.94 3.15 -14.51
N ILE A 117 3.79 3.77 -15.69
CA ILE A 117 3.23 5.12 -15.82
C ILE A 117 1.77 5.13 -15.39
N GLU A 118 0.97 4.17 -15.87
CA GLU A 118 -0.45 4.04 -15.52
C GLU A 118 -0.62 3.84 -14.01
N PHE A 119 0.15 2.92 -13.42
CA PHE A 119 0.10 2.66 -11.99
C PHE A 119 0.48 3.90 -11.19
N SER A 120 1.59 4.57 -11.54
CA SER A 120 2.09 5.73 -10.81
C SER A 120 1.12 6.91 -10.88
N THR A 121 0.53 7.15 -12.04
CA THR A 121 -0.45 8.22 -12.26
C THR A 121 -1.73 7.94 -11.47
N SER A 122 -2.28 6.73 -11.60
CA SER A 122 -3.49 6.31 -10.88
C SER A 122 -3.32 6.37 -9.37
N LEU A 123 -2.15 5.92 -8.88
CA LEU A 123 -1.85 5.93 -7.46
C LEU A 123 -1.77 7.35 -6.92
N ASN A 124 -1.01 8.23 -7.58
CA ASN A 124 -0.92 9.63 -7.18
C ASN A 124 -2.31 10.29 -7.12
N MET A 125 -3.11 10.16 -8.19
CA MET A 125 -4.46 10.73 -8.23
C MET A 125 -5.34 10.20 -7.08
N SER A 126 -5.31 8.89 -6.85
CA SER A 126 -6.13 8.24 -5.81
C SER A 126 -5.68 8.64 -4.41
N VAL A 127 -4.37 8.71 -4.16
CA VAL A 127 -3.80 9.16 -2.88
C VAL A 127 -4.22 10.60 -2.60
N PHE A 128 -4.00 11.52 -3.55
CA PHE A 128 -4.35 12.93 -3.36
C PHE A 128 -5.84 13.12 -3.11
N LYS A 129 -6.69 12.38 -3.83
CA LYS A 129 -8.14 12.44 -3.65
C LYS A 129 -8.59 11.92 -2.29
N ARG A 130 -8.02 10.81 -1.82
CA ARG A 130 -8.49 10.10 -0.61
C ARG A 130 -7.83 10.57 0.67
N TRP A 131 -6.60 11.07 0.64
CA TRP A 131 -5.88 11.45 1.86
C TRP A 131 -6.50 12.68 2.55
N ASN A 132 -7.11 13.59 1.78
CA ASN A 132 -7.66 14.84 2.31
C ASN A 132 -9.17 14.77 2.61
N ASN A 133 -9.80 13.60 2.44
CA ASN A 133 -11.23 13.36 2.69
C ASN A 133 -11.39 12.33 3.80
#